data_AF-A0A928SSZ7-F1
#
_entry.id   AF-A0A928SSZ7-F1
#
_cell.length_a   1.000
_cell.length_b   1.000
_cell.length_c   1.000
_cell.angle_alpha   90.00
_cell.angle_beta   90.00
_cell.angle_gamma   90.00
#
_symmetry.space_group_name_H-M   'P 1'
#
loop_
_entity.id
_entity.type
_entity.pdbx_description
1 polymer ?
#
loop_
_entity_poly.entity_id
_entity_poly.type
_entity_poly.pdbx_seq_one_letter_code
_entity_poly.pdbx_strand_id
1 'polypeptide(L)'
;MRLWCLAALALAACQRESRAPEPTASATPGEPQQIAAPEPQPTAAPVGPGTPLGDVAVAVQAANRKMMHDDGKGCLEELDKLRALDPKLESTLVAIRAQCEMLAGRCQAGKQALTDYYVREMNMAPELARTSVEGVASMRCRGGDETDRDRLLRALRELTDGAYITTRSDCAANVKRVKELLPRVPPNGPDDSQINSSPKALFHTGAACLARAGDCKAAFVVYSDEFPSAGLDKLPDKERRAVIEKSFRSGIERCKDASL
;
A
#
# COMPACT_ATOMS: atom_id res chain seq x y z
N MET A 1 -15.21 -26.61 -57.52
CA MET A 1 -16.62 -26.27 -57.82
C MET A 1 -17.29 -25.87 -56.53
N ARG A 2 -17.96 -24.71 -56.53
CA ARG A 2 -18.84 -24.14 -55.48
C ARG A 2 -18.12 -23.63 -54.21
N LEU A 3 -18.44 -22.46 -53.66
CA LEU A 3 -19.16 -21.28 -54.13
C LEU A 3 -18.79 -20.18 -53.11
N TRP A 4 -18.51 -18.98 -53.59
CA TRP A 4 -18.38 -17.78 -52.76
C TRP A 4 -19.72 -17.45 -52.07
N CYS A 5 -19.68 -17.03 -50.82
CA CYS A 5 -20.71 -16.15 -50.24
C CYS A 5 -20.02 -15.06 -49.42
N LEU A 6 -19.90 -13.90 -50.07
CA LEU A 6 -19.71 -12.59 -49.46
C LEU A 6 -20.92 -12.28 -48.58
N ALA A 7 -20.68 -11.90 -47.33
CA ALA A 7 -21.66 -11.22 -46.49
C ALA A 7 -21.00 -10.00 -45.85
N ALA A 8 -21.05 -8.89 -46.58
CA ALA A 8 -20.89 -7.56 -46.03
C ALA A 8 -22.20 -7.22 -45.31
N LEU A 9 -22.12 -6.96 -43.99
CA LEU A 9 -23.21 -6.32 -43.26
C LEU A 9 -22.70 -5.02 -42.62
N ALA A 10 -23.49 -3.98 -42.86
CA ALA A 10 -23.22 -2.59 -42.57
C ALA A 10 -23.14 -2.33 -41.05
N LEU A 11 -22.01 -1.75 -40.63
CA LEU A 11 -21.90 -1.00 -39.39
C LEU A 11 -22.67 0.32 -39.55
N ALA A 12 -23.93 0.33 -39.11
CA ALA A 12 -24.64 1.57 -38.84
C ALA A 12 -24.03 2.20 -37.58
N ALA A 13 -23.21 3.23 -37.79
CA ALA A 13 -22.65 4.06 -36.73
C ALA A 13 -23.77 4.89 -36.08
N CYS A 14 -24.22 4.50 -34.88
CA CYS A 14 -24.87 5.44 -33.97
C CYS A 14 -23.79 6.37 -33.38
N GLN A 15 -23.50 7.45 -34.10
CA GLN A 15 -22.84 8.62 -33.52
C GLN A 15 -23.77 9.22 -32.46
N ARG A 16 -23.52 8.87 -31.19
CA ARG A 16 -24.09 9.60 -30.06
C ARG A 16 -23.23 10.84 -29.87
N GLU A 17 -23.70 11.93 -30.47
CA GLU A 17 -23.15 13.27 -30.33
C GLU A 17 -23.18 13.68 -28.85
N SER A 18 -22.05 13.49 -28.19
CA SER A 18 -21.84 13.96 -26.83
C SER A 18 -21.58 15.45 -26.92
N ARG A 19 -22.65 16.26 -26.83
CA ARG A 19 -22.52 17.70 -26.62
C ARG A 19 -21.66 17.93 -25.39
N ALA A 20 -20.50 18.55 -25.57
CA ALA A 20 -19.73 19.11 -24.49
C ALA A 20 -20.63 20.12 -23.74
N PRO A 21 -20.73 20.06 -22.41
CA PRO A 21 -21.39 21.11 -21.65
C PRO A 21 -20.66 22.43 -21.91
N GLU A 22 -21.42 23.47 -22.24
CA GLU A 22 -20.94 24.83 -22.35
C GLU A 22 -20.23 25.24 -21.05
N PRO A 23 -19.11 25.97 -21.12
CA PRO A 23 -18.45 26.51 -19.94
C PRO A 23 -19.37 27.54 -19.29
N THR A 24 -20.04 27.15 -18.21
CA THR A 24 -20.78 28.08 -17.37
C THR A 24 -19.82 29.11 -16.79
N ALA A 25 -20.23 30.36 -16.91
CA ALA A 25 -19.51 31.55 -16.54
C ALA A 25 -18.91 31.51 -15.12
N SER A 26 -17.63 31.89 -15.07
CA SER A 26 -16.94 32.62 -14.01
C SER A 26 -17.66 32.72 -12.67
N ALA A 27 -17.33 31.81 -11.75
CA ALA A 27 -17.46 32.07 -10.33
C ALA A 27 -16.46 33.17 -9.94
N THR A 28 -17.00 34.30 -9.48
CA THR A 28 -16.25 35.38 -8.83
C THR A 28 -15.35 34.81 -7.74
N PRO A 29 -14.07 35.21 -7.63
CA PRO A 29 -13.22 34.86 -6.50
C PRO A 29 -13.90 35.34 -5.21
N GLY A 30 -14.36 34.40 -4.40
CA GLY A 30 -14.89 34.68 -3.07
C GLY A 30 -13.80 35.35 -2.24
N GLU A 31 -14.17 36.49 -1.65
CA GLU A 31 -13.41 37.20 -0.64
C GLU A 31 -12.92 36.21 0.43
N PRO A 32 -11.63 36.23 0.83
CA PRO A 32 -11.11 35.32 1.84
C PRO A 32 -11.88 35.53 3.14
N GLN A 33 -12.74 34.57 3.49
CA GLN A 33 -13.37 34.54 4.80
C GLN A 33 -12.26 34.44 5.84
N GLN A 34 -12.11 35.51 6.61
CA GLN A 34 -11.23 35.61 7.75
C GLN A 34 -11.74 34.62 8.80
N ILE A 35 -11.20 33.39 8.77
CA ILE A 35 -11.47 32.38 9.80
C ILE A 35 -11.03 32.99 11.12
N ALA A 36 -11.99 33.32 11.97
CA ALA A 36 -11.74 33.80 13.31
C ALA A 36 -10.78 32.81 14.00
N ALA A 37 -9.71 33.35 14.59
CA ALA A 37 -8.77 32.55 15.35
C ALA A 37 -9.54 31.70 16.38
N PRO A 38 -9.28 30.39 16.48
CA PRO A 38 -9.93 29.56 17.48
C PRO A 38 -9.70 30.18 18.85
N GLU A 39 -10.78 30.40 19.61
CA GLU A 39 -10.68 30.84 21.01
C GLU A 39 -9.71 29.91 21.75
N PRO A 40 -8.79 30.46 22.57
CA PRO A 40 -7.86 29.65 23.34
C PRO A 40 -8.66 28.68 24.21
N GLN A 41 -8.56 27.39 23.90
CA GLN A 41 -9.19 26.36 24.73
C GLN A 41 -8.66 26.49 26.16
N PRO A 42 -9.53 26.36 27.18
CA PRO A 42 -9.10 26.41 28.57
C PRO A 42 -7.98 25.38 28.76
N THR A 43 -6.80 25.87 29.12
CA THR A 43 -5.65 25.05 29.52
C THR A 43 -6.11 24.09 30.59
N ALA A 44 -6.23 22.80 30.23
CA ALA A 44 -6.59 21.76 31.16
C ALA A 44 -5.63 21.79 32.35
N ALA A 45 -6.18 21.86 33.56
CA ALA A 45 -5.40 21.83 34.78
C ALA A 45 -4.52 20.56 34.79
N PRO A 46 -3.27 20.64 35.30
CA PRO A 46 -2.41 19.48 35.41
C PRO A 46 -3.10 18.41 36.26
N VAL A 47 -3.43 17.28 35.63
CA VAL A 47 -3.95 16.10 36.31
C VAL A 47 -2.86 15.67 37.31
N GLY A 48 -3.19 15.72 38.60
CA GLY A 48 -2.26 15.33 39.65
C GLY A 48 -1.75 13.90 39.45
N PRO A 49 -0.49 13.61 39.83
CA PRO A 49 0.05 12.27 39.74
C PRO A 49 -0.78 11.30 40.60
N GLY A 50 -1.22 10.18 40.02
CA GLY A 50 -1.81 9.05 40.76
C GLY A 50 -3.33 8.84 40.64
N THR A 51 -4.00 9.37 39.61
CA THR A 51 -5.36 8.89 39.30
C THR A 51 -5.29 7.70 38.32
N PRO A 52 -6.07 6.61 38.54
CA PRO A 52 -6.06 5.43 37.67
C PRO A 52 -6.28 5.73 36.18
N LEU A 53 -7.03 6.78 35.86
CA LEU A 53 -7.25 7.24 34.48
C LEU A 53 -5.99 7.83 33.83
N GLY A 54 -5.13 8.50 34.59
CA GLY A 54 -3.85 9.03 34.11
C GLY A 54 -2.89 7.91 33.72
N ASP A 55 -2.83 6.85 34.53
CA ASP A 55 -1.96 5.70 34.28
C ASP A 55 -2.37 4.93 33.01
N VAL A 56 -3.69 4.81 32.76
CA VAL A 56 -4.22 4.20 31.53
C VAL A 56 -3.79 5.00 30.29
N ALA A 57 -3.98 6.32 30.29
CA ALA A 57 -3.61 7.16 29.15
C ALA A 57 -2.10 7.09 28.85
N VAL A 58 -1.26 7.13 29.88
CA VAL A 58 0.20 7.04 29.75
C VAL A 58 0.62 5.69 29.15
N ALA A 59 0.04 4.59 29.62
CA ALA A 59 0.37 3.26 29.12
C ALA A 59 -0.14 3.03 27.68
N VAL A 60 -1.33 3.54 27.30
CA VAL A 60 -1.81 3.50 25.91
C VAL A 60 -0.88 4.29 24.98
N GLN A 61 -0.41 5.46 25.40
CA GLN A 61 0.55 6.23 24.63
C GLN A 61 1.90 5.50 24.53
N ALA A 62 2.36 4.85 25.59
CA ALA A 62 3.59 4.05 25.58
C ALA A 62 3.50 2.86 24.60
N ALA A 63 2.40 2.12 24.62
CA ALA A 63 2.13 1.04 23.68
C ALA A 63 2.15 1.54 22.22
N ASN A 64 1.47 2.66 21.94
CA ASN A 64 1.46 3.26 20.60
C ASN A 64 2.85 3.70 20.13
N ARG A 65 3.64 4.35 21.00
CA ARG A 65 5.03 4.72 20.65
C ARG A 65 5.84 3.49 20.27
N LYS A 66 5.76 2.41 21.07
CA LYS A 66 6.47 1.16 20.78
C LYS A 66 6.02 0.53 19.47
N MET A 67 4.72 0.47 19.22
CA MET A 67 4.17 0.02 17.93
C MET A 67 4.69 0.85 16.74
N MET A 68 4.80 2.18 16.88
CA MET A 68 5.30 3.07 15.83
C MET A 68 6.81 2.96 15.60
N HIS A 69 7.55 2.42 16.57
CA HIS A 69 8.97 2.09 16.45
C HIS A 69 9.22 0.61 16.13
N ASP A 70 8.20 -0.11 15.66
CA ASP A 70 8.24 -1.54 15.33
C ASP A 70 8.66 -2.44 16.53
N ASP A 71 8.56 -1.96 17.78
CA ASP A 71 8.79 -2.73 19.00
C ASP A 71 7.51 -3.49 19.40
N GLY A 72 7.18 -4.53 18.64
CA GLY A 72 5.99 -5.35 18.87
C GLY A 72 5.96 -6.00 20.26
N LYS A 73 7.10 -6.55 20.70
CA LYS A 73 7.22 -7.19 22.02
C LYS A 73 7.00 -6.19 23.14
N GLY A 74 7.70 -5.06 23.13
CA GLY A 74 7.50 -4.04 24.14
C GLY A 74 6.11 -3.43 24.11
N CYS A 75 5.50 -3.28 22.92
CA CYS A 75 4.12 -2.81 22.84
C CYS A 75 3.17 -3.76 23.60
N LEU A 76 3.31 -5.07 23.38
CA LEU A 76 2.51 -6.07 24.08
C LEU A 76 2.72 -6.03 25.60
N GLU A 77 3.95 -5.81 26.06
CA GLU A 77 4.24 -5.64 27.49
C GLU A 77 3.49 -4.44 28.10
N GLU A 78 3.39 -3.31 27.40
CA GLU A 78 2.59 -2.16 27.87
C GLU A 78 1.08 -2.47 27.89
N LEU A 79 0.58 -3.21 26.89
CA LEU A 79 -0.83 -3.63 26.85
C LEU A 79 -1.18 -4.66 27.94
N ASP A 80 -0.24 -5.52 28.31
CA ASP A 80 -0.43 -6.49 29.40
C ASP A 80 -0.52 -5.80 30.76
N LYS A 81 0.24 -4.71 30.98
CA LYS A 81 0.07 -3.85 32.17
C LYS A 81 -1.31 -3.23 32.22
N LEU A 82 -1.81 -2.70 31.09
CA LEU A 82 -3.16 -2.13 31.00
C LEU A 82 -4.25 -3.16 31.32
N ARG A 83 -4.13 -4.38 30.80
CA ARG A 83 -5.06 -5.47 31.10
C ARG A 83 -5.07 -5.84 32.59
N ALA A 84 -3.91 -5.79 33.25
CA ALA A 84 -3.83 -6.04 34.69
C ALA A 84 -4.48 -4.93 35.53
N LEU A 85 -4.51 -3.68 35.03
CA LEU A 85 -5.19 -2.56 35.68
C LEU A 85 -6.70 -2.59 35.48
N ASP A 86 -7.16 -2.79 34.24
CA ASP A 86 -8.58 -2.93 33.91
C ASP A 86 -8.76 -3.92 32.74
N PRO A 87 -9.23 -5.15 33.00
CA PRO A 87 -9.48 -6.15 31.96
C PRO A 87 -10.47 -5.69 30.90
N LYS A 88 -11.36 -4.73 31.19
CA LYS A 88 -12.32 -4.21 30.20
C LYS A 88 -11.65 -3.42 29.07
N LEU A 89 -10.44 -2.89 29.29
CA LEU A 89 -9.70 -2.20 28.25
C LEU A 89 -9.25 -3.12 27.13
N GLU A 90 -9.18 -4.43 27.38
CA GLU A 90 -8.75 -5.42 26.38
C GLU A 90 -9.62 -5.38 25.13
N SER A 91 -10.95 -5.25 25.28
CA SER A 91 -11.89 -5.17 24.14
C SER A 91 -11.72 -3.88 23.33
N THR A 92 -11.35 -2.78 23.99
CA THR A 92 -11.15 -1.47 23.34
C THR A 92 -9.80 -1.39 22.62
N LEU A 93 -8.82 -2.18 23.07
CA LEU A 93 -7.44 -2.16 22.56
C LEU A 93 -7.11 -3.35 21.66
N VAL A 94 -8.09 -4.17 21.26
CA VAL A 94 -7.89 -5.35 20.38
C VAL A 94 -7.12 -4.98 19.12
N ALA A 95 -7.48 -3.87 18.47
CA ALA A 95 -6.82 -3.46 17.23
C ALA A 95 -5.35 -3.08 17.40
N ILE A 96 -4.99 -2.46 18.53
CA ILE A 96 -3.59 -2.14 18.86
C ILE A 96 -2.85 -3.43 19.21
N ARG A 97 -3.45 -4.29 20.04
CA ARG A 97 -2.86 -5.57 20.42
C ARG A 97 -2.54 -6.41 19.20
N ALA A 98 -3.50 -6.60 18.31
CA ALA A 98 -3.33 -7.37 17.07
C ALA A 98 -2.17 -6.87 16.20
N GLN A 99 -2.03 -5.55 16.04
CA GLN A 99 -0.88 -4.98 15.30
C GLN A 99 0.46 -5.22 16.00
N CYS A 100 0.48 -5.16 17.33
CA CYS A 100 1.70 -5.46 18.10
C CYS A 100 2.04 -6.96 18.08
N GLU A 101 1.05 -7.84 17.98
CA GLU A 101 1.28 -9.27 17.72
C GLU A 101 1.93 -9.50 16.36
N MET A 102 1.42 -8.84 15.31
CA MET A 102 2.01 -8.90 13.97
C MET A 102 3.49 -8.45 13.98
N LEU A 103 3.78 -7.34 14.67
CA LEU A 103 5.16 -6.84 14.83
C LEU A 103 6.05 -7.77 15.65
N ALA A 104 5.49 -8.52 16.60
CA ALA A 104 6.21 -9.49 17.42
C ALA A 104 6.39 -10.87 16.73
N GLY A 105 6.06 -10.99 15.43
CA GLY A 105 6.17 -12.24 14.68
C GLY A 105 5.01 -13.21 14.88
N ARG A 106 3.89 -12.76 15.47
CA ARG A 106 2.62 -13.50 15.57
C ARG A 106 1.62 -12.93 14.57
N CYS A 107 2.01 -12.87 13.31
CA CYS A 107 1.25 -12.33 12.19
C CYS A 107 -0.12 -13.00 12.05
N GLN A 108 -0.22 -14.33 12.04
CA GLN A 108 -1.53 -14.99 11.82
C GLN A 108 -2.48 -14.78 12.99
N ALA A 109 -1.98 -14.87 14.22
CA ALA A 109 -2.78 -14.58 15.41
C ALA A 109 -3.32 -13.14 15.40
N GLY A 110 -2.45 -12.16 15.10
CA GLY A 110 -2.85 -10.77 14.97
C GLY A 110 -3.87 -10.55 13.86
N LYS A 111 -3.69 -11.18 12.68
CA LYS A 111 -4.66 -11.09 11.56
C LYS A 111 -6.02 -11.66 11.94
N GLN A 112 -6.05 -12.80 12.61
CA GLN A 112 -7.30 -13.41 13.05
C GLN A 112 -8.03 -12.51 14.06
N ALA A 113 -7.33 -12.04 15.09
CA ALA A 113 -7.91 -11.16 16.11
C ALA A 113 -8.46 -9.86 15.51
N LEU A 114 -7.74 -9.26 14.55
CA LEU A 114 -8.19 -8.02 13.91
C LEU A 114 -9.37 -8.25 12.95
N THR A 115 -9.38 -9.38 12.21
CA THR A 115 -10.51 -9.77 11.36
C THR A 115 -11.77 -9.91 12.20
N ASP A 116 -11.66 -10.66 13.31
CA ASP A 116 -12.75 -10.91 14.24
C ASP A 116 -13.29 -9.61 14.85
N TYR A 117 -12.40 -8.68 15.20
CA TYR A 117 -12.77 -7.35 15.68
C TYR A 117 -13.54 -6.55 14.62
N TYR A 118 -13.05 -6.50 13.37
CA TYR A 118 -13.75 -5.79 12.30
C TYR A 118 -15.12 -6.38 11.98
N VAL A 119 -15.27 -7.70 12.04
CA VAL A 119 -16.58 -8.34 11.83
C VAL A 119 -17.53 -8.04 12.99
N ARG A 120 -17.10 -8.24 14.24
CA ARG A 120 -18.00 -8.14 15.40
C ARG A 120 -18.29 -6.71 15.81
N GLU A 121 -17.27 -5.88 15.93
CA GLU A 121 -17.37 -4.54 16.52
C GLU A 121 -17.63 -3.46 15.45
N MET A 122 -17.08 -3.65 14.24
CA MET A 122 -17.23 -2.69 13.14
C MET A 122 -18.30 -3.11 12.13
N ASN A 123 -18.98 -4.25 12.35
CA ASN A 123 -20.01 -4.82 11.47
C ASN A 123 -19.58 -4.89 10.00
N MET A 124 -18.28 -5.14 9.74
CA MET A 124 -17.76 -5.30 8.39
C MET A 124 -18.15 -6.67 7.82
N ALA A 125 -18.44 -6.72 6.52
CA ALA A 125 -18.57 -7.99 5.82
C ALA A 125 -17.26 -8.80 5.94
N PRO A 126 -17.31 -10.13 6.17
CA PRO A 126 -16.11 -10.93 6.42
C PRO A 126 -15.02 -10.80 5.33
N GLU A 127 -15.40 -10.75 4.06
CA GLU A 127 -14.44 -10.56 2.96
C GLU A 127 -13.72 -9.21 3.04
N LEU A 128 -14.47 -8.14 3.28
CA LEU A 128 -13.91 -6.79 3.39
C LEU A 128 -13.00 -6.67 4.63
N ALA A 129 -13.38 -7.30 5.75
CA ALA A 129 -12.56 -7.36 6.95
C ALA A 129 -11.21 -8.03 6.65
N ARG A 130 -11.20 -9.19 5.98
CA ARG A 130 -9.96 -9.89 5.61
C ARG A 130 -9.06 -9.05 4.71
N THR A 131 -9.61 -8.46 3.63
CA THR A 131 -8.82 -7.59 2.73
C THR A 131 -8.24 -6.38 3.46
N SER A 132 -9.02 -5.76 4.36
CA SER A 132 -8.54 -4.64 5.18
C SER A 132 -7.40 -5.06 6.11
N VAL A 133 -7.52 -6.24 6.73
CA VAL A 133 -6.50 -6.83 7.59
C VAL A 133 -5.23 -7.18 6.80
N GLU A 134 -5.32 -7.63 5.55
CA GLU A 134 -4.14 -7.82 4.70
C GLU A 134 -3.39 -6.51 4.44
N GLY A 135 -4.12 -5.41 4.25
CA GLY A 135 -3.54 -4.07 4.19
C GLY A 135 -2.74 -3.72 5.45
N VAL A 136 -3.30 -4.00 6.64
CA VAL A 136 -2.61 -3.80 7.93
C VAL A 136 -1.41 -4.74 8.08
N ALA A 137 -1.57 -6.02 7.74
CA ALA A 137 -0.53 -7.04 7.81
C ALA A 137 0.67 -6.69 6.92
N SER A 138 0.45 -6.15 5.72
CA SER A 138 1.52 -5.67 4.83
C SER A 138 2.41 -4.60 5.49
N MET A 139 1.85 -3.83 6.43
CA MET A 139 2.59 -2.80 7.18
C MET A 139 3.21 -3.33 8.46
N ARG A 140 2.57 -4.29 9.14
CA ARG A 140 2.89 -4.65 10.53
C ARG A 140 3.49 -6.03 10.73
N CYS A 141 3.25 -6.99 9.84
CA CYS A 141 3.86 -8.30 9.99
C CYS A 141 5.38 -8.20 9.81
N ARG A 142 6.12 -8.86 10.72
CA ARG A 142 7.59 -8.94 10.73
C ARG A 142 8.04 -10.35 11.10
N GLY A 143 8.26 -11.20 10.10
CA GLY A 143 8.78 -12.54 10.30
C GLY A 143 7.86 -13.47 11.10
N GLY A 144 8.43 -14.43 11.82
CA GLY A 144 7.67 -15.40 12.61
C GLY A 144 6.80 -16.32 11.74
N ASP A 145 5.49 -16.26 11.94
CA ASP A 145 4.49 -17.08 11.23
C ASP A 145 3.91 -16.42 9.94
N GLU A 146 4.63 -15.47 9.35
CA GLU A 146 4.28 -14.88 8.05
C GLU A 146 4.16 -15.92 6.92
N THR A 147 3.05 -15.85 6.18
CA THR A 147 2.89 -16.64 4.94
C THR A 147 3.68 -16.04 3.77
N ASP A 148 3.82 -16.81 2.68
CA ASP A 148 4.38 -16.31 1.41
C ASP A 148 3.63 -15.06 0.91
N ARG A 149 2.30 -15.03 1.09
CA ARG A 149 1.44 -13.89 0.74
C ARG A 149 1.77 -12.66 1.58
N ASP A 150 1.91 -12.82 2.90
CA ASP A 150 2.26 -11.71 3.79
C ASP A 150 3.63 -11.11 3.43
N ARG A 151 4.61 -11.96 3.13
CA ARG A 151 5.94 -11.53 2.68
C ARG A 151 5.92 -10.81 1.33
N LEU A 152 5.08 -11.26 0.40
CA LEU A 152 4.89 -10.61 -0.90
C LEU A 152 4.26 -9.24 -0.75
N LEU A 153 3.12 -9.14 -0.05
CA LEU A 153 2.39 -7.88 0.15
C LEU A 153 3.24 -6.85 0.89
N ARG A 154 4.02 -7.28 1.89
CA ARG A 154 5.01 -6.41 2.56
C ARG A 154 6.07 -5.90 1.59
N ALA A 155 6.68 -6.76 0.78
CA ALA A 155 7.69 -6.34 -0.18
C ALA A 155 7.13 -5.34 -1.21
N LEU A 156 5.92 -5.56 -1.72
CA LEU A 156 5.23 -4.63 -2.63
C LEU A 156 4.97 -3.28 -1.96
N ARG A 157 4.57 -3.29 -0.68
CA ARG A 157 4.37 -2.06 0.09
C ARG A 157 5.67 -1.30 0.27
N GLU A 158 6.75 -1.96 0.67
CA GLU A 158 8.06 -1.31 0.84
C GLU A 158 8.59 -0.71 -0.47
N LEU A 159 8.36 -1.38 -1.62
CA LEU A 159 8.69 -0.80 -2.93
C LEU A 159 7.84 0.45 -3.24
N THR A 160 6.55 0.43 -2.90
CA THR A 160 5.65 1.57 -3.11
C THR A 160 6.06 2.76 -2.24
N ASP A 161 6.30 2.52 -0.94
CA ASP A 161 6.77 3.55 -0.02
C ASP A 161 8.14 4.08 -0.46
N GLY A 162 9.04 3.19 -0.89
CA GLY A 162 10.37 3.51 -1.41
C GLY A 162 10.37 4.29 -2.72
N ALA A 163 9.36 4.10 -3.57
CA ALA A 163 9.19 4.87 -4.80
C ALA A 163 8.65 6.29 -4.51
N TYR A 164 7.59 6.39 -3.70
CA TYR A 164 6.75 7.60 -3.66
C TYR A 164 6.83 8.37 -2.34
N ILE A 165 7.05 7.71 -1.20
CA ILE A 165 6.93 8.35 0.11
C ILE A 165 8.30 8.73 0.66
N THR A 166 9.16 7.75 0.92
CA THR A 166 10.45 7.92 1.58
C THR A 166 11.54 7.19 0.81
N THR A 167 12.79 7.62 0.94
CA THR A 167 13.91 6.87 0.35
C THR A 167 14.17 5.62 1.19
N ARG A 168 14.30 4.47 0.53
CA ARG A 168 14.53 3.15 1.16
C ARG A 168 15.81 2.54 0.61
N SER A 169 16.64 1.96 1.48
CA SER A 169 17.90 1.31 1.08
C SER A 169 17.72 -0.15 0.66
N ASP A 170 16.58 -0.76 0.96
CA ASP A 170 16.29 -2.19 0.76
C ASP A 170 15.47 -2.49 -0.52
N CYS A 171 15.34 -1.52 -1.43
CA CYS A 171 14.60 -1.67 -2.70
C CYS A 171 15.02 -2.93 -3.48
N ALA A 172 16.33 -3.18 -3.63
CA ALA A 172 16.82 -4.35 -4.37
C ALA A 172 16.41 -5.69 -3.73
N ALA A 173 16.44 -5.76 -2.40
CA ALA A 173 16.02 -6.94 -1.66
C ALA A 173 14.51 -7.19 -1.81
N ASN A 174 13.71 -6.12 -1.79
CA ASN A 174 12.26 -6.23 -1.99
C ASN A 174 11.89 -6.58 -3.43
N VAL A 175 12.58 -6.05 -4.45
CA VAL A 175 12.38 -6.49 -5.85
C VAL A 175 12.65 -7.99 -5.98
N LYS A 176 13.78 -8.46 -5.47
CA LYS A 176 14.12 -9.89 -5.49
C LYS A 176 13.03 -10.73 -4.82
N ARG A 177 12.57 -10.31 -3.64
CA ARG A 177 11.51 -11.00 -2.90
C ARG A 177 10.19 -11.05 -3.67
N VAL A 178 9.80 -9.98 -4.34
CA VAL A 178 8.60 -9.97 -5.20
C VAL A 178 8.78 -10.97 -6.35
N LYS A 179 9.90 -10.95 -7.07
CA LYS A 179 10.17 -11.89 -8.17
C LYS A 179 10.13 -13.35 -7.73
N GLU A 180 10.60 -13.65 -6.52
CA GLU A 180 10.59 -15.00 -5.94
C GLU A 180 9.19 -15.47 -5.51
N LEU A 181 8.39 -14.58 -4.91
CA LEU A 181 7.12 -14.95 -4.29
C LEU A 181 5.91 -14.82 -5.24
N LEU A 182 5.94 -13.86 -6.15
CA LEU A 182 4.80 -13.57 -7.03
C LEU A 182 4.32 -14.80 -7.84
N PRO A 183 5.19 -15.67 -8.39
CA PRO A 183 4.75 -16.88 -9.09
C PRO A 183 4.11 -17.95 -8.18
N ARG A 184 4.29 -17.85 -6.85
CA ARG A 184 3.88 -18.85 -5.86
C ARG A 184 2.61 -18.45 -5.10
N VAL A 185 2.26 -17.18 -5.11
CA VAL A 185 1.12 -16.65 -4.35
C VAL A 185 -0.02 -16.36 -5.32
N PRO A 186 -1.07 -17.20 -5.37
CA PRO A 186 -2.23 -16.92 -6.20
C PRO A 186 -3.02 -15.72 -5.64
N PRO A 187 -3.70 -14.95 -6.51
CA PRO A 187 -4.66 -13.96 -6.06
C PRO A 187 -5.85 -14.63 -5.35
N ASN A 188 -6.43 -13.96 -4.35
CA ASN A 188 -7.61 -14.46 -3.63
C ASN A 188 -8.92 -14.29 -4.43
N GLY A 189 -8.84 -13.76 -5.66
CA GLY A 189 -9.99 -13.54 -6.53
C GLY A 189 -9.68 -12.52 -7.65
N PRO A 190 -10.67 -12.22 -8.50
CA PRO A 190 -10.49 -11.24 -9.58
C PRO A 190 -10.24 -9.82 -9.05
N ASP A 191 -10.77 -9.49 -7.88
CA ASP A 191 -10.67 -8.16 -7.26
C ASP A 191 -9.40 -7.98 -6.41
N ASP A 192 -8.53 -8.98 -6.33
CA ASP A 192 -7.23 -8.91 -5.65
C ASP A 192 -6.22 -8.10 -6.48
N SER A 193 -6.52 -6.80 -6.64
CA SER A 193 -5.74 -5.87 -7.44
C SER A 193 -4.30 -5.74 -6.97
N GLN A 194 -4.02 -6.01 -5.69
CA GLN A 194 -2.68 -6.01 -5.13
C GLN A 194 -1.82 -7.06 -5.83
N ILE A 195 -2.28 -8.31 -5.96
CA ILE A 195 -1.52 -9.35 -6.67
C ILE A 195 -1.72 -9.27 -8.18
N ASN A 196 -2.95 -9.06 -8.66
CA ASN A 196 -3.26 -9.06 -10.10
C ASN A 196 -2.53 -7.93 -10.86
N SER A 197 -2.26 -6.81 -10.20
CA SER A 197 -1.53 -5.68 -10.81
C SER A 197 -0.03 -5.71 -10.51
N SER A 198 0.43 -6.56 -9.59
CA SER A 198 1.83 -6.60 -9.16
C SER A 198 2.85 -6.78 -10.28
N PRO A 199 2.65 -7.69 -11.27
CA PRO A 199 3.61 -7.83 -12.37
C PRO A 199 3.82 -6.51 -13.12
N LYS A 200 2.72 -5.80 -13.43
CA LYS A 200 2.76 -4.51 -14.11
C LYS A 200 3.27 -3.39 -13.20
N ALA A 201 3.04 -3.49 -11.89
CA ALA A 201 3.55 -2.51 -10.95
C ALA A 201 5.08 -2.65 -10.76
N LEU A 202 5.64 -3.86 -10.89
CA LEU A 202 7.04 -4.12 -10.56
C LEU A 202 8.02 -3.37 -11.47
N PHE A 203 7.78 -3.33 -12.79
CA PHE A 203 8.70 -2.64 -13.71
C PHE A 203 8.81 -1.15 -13.39
N HIS A 204 7.71 -0.49 -13.04
CA HIS A 204 7.71 0.94 -12.72
C HIS A 204 8.05 1.21 -11.25
N THR A 205 7.30 0.65 -10.32
CA THR A 205 7.46 0.92 -8.88
C THR A 205 8.77 0.36 -8.33
N GLY A 206 9.18 -0.84 -8.77
CA GLY A 206 10.48 -1.40 -8.40
C GLY A 206 11.65 -0.55 -8.90
N ALA A 207 11.60 -0.13 -10.16
CA ALA A 207 12.60 0.77 -10.74
C ALA A 207 12.60 2.15 -10.07
N ALA A 208 11.43 2.73 -9.79
CA ALA A 208 11.31 4.03 -9.13
C ALA A 208 11.89 4.02 -7.71
N CYS A 209 11.70 2.92 -6.95
CA CYS A 209 12.33 2.72 -5.65
C CYS A 209 13.87 2.75 -5.77
N LEU A 210 14.42 1.92 -6.67
CA LEU A 210 15.87 1.84 -6.92
C LEU A 210 16.46 3.18 -7.38
N ALA A 211 15.76 3.88 -8.28
CA ALA A 211 16.15 5.20 -8.76
C ALA A 211 16.17 6.25 -7.64
N ARG A 212 15.18 6.21 -6.73
CA ARG A 212 15.16 7.08 -5.54
C ARG A 212 16.30 6.75 -4.57
N ALA A 213 16.71 5.49 -4.49
CA ALA A 213 17.89 5.05 -3.76
C ALA A 213 19.22 5.39 -4.46
N GLY A 214 19.18 5.97 -5.67
CA GLY A 214 20.35 6.39 -6.44
C GLY A 214 20.95 5.31 -7.34
N ASP A 215 20.34 4.12 -7.42
CA ASP A 215 20.82 3.01 -8.24
C ASP A 215 20.08 2.96 -9.59
N CYS A 216 20.41 3.91 -10.47
CA CYS A 216 19.80 4.00 -11.80
C CYS A 216 20.10 2.80 -12.70
N LYS A 217 21.24 2.13 -12.49
CA LYS A 217 21.61 0.94 -13.25
C LYS A 217 20.73 -0.24 -12.89
N ALA A 218 20.58 -0.52 -11.59
CA ALA A 218 19.65 -1.58 -11.14
C ALA A 218 18.20 -1.21 -11.48
N ALA A 219 17.82 0.06 -11.37
CA ALA A 219 16.49 0.53 -11.78
C ALA A 219 16.20 0.20 -13.24
N PHE A 220 17.14 0.46 -14.15
CA PHE A 220 16.97 0.14 -15.56
C PHE A 220 16.87 -1.36 -15.81
N VAL A 221 17.69 -2.19 -15.15
CA VAL A 221 17.59 -3.65 -15.25
C VAL A 221 16.18 -4.12 -14.89
N VAL A 222 15.67 -3.73 -13.72
CA VAL A 222 14.31 -4.11 -13.27
C VAL A 222 13.24 -3.59 -14.21
N TYR A 223 13.35 -2.34 -14.66
CA TYR A 223 12.40 -1.75 -15.59
C TYR A 223 12.37 -2.53 -16.92
N SER A 224 13.54 -2.93 -17.43
CA SER A 224 13.68 -3.62 -18.70
C SER A 224 13.24 -5.08 -18.66
N ASP A 225 13.57 -5.79 -17.58
CA ASP A 225 13.22 -7.20 -17.39
C ASP A 225 11.71 -7.39 -17.27
N GLU A 226 11.04 -6.46 -16.59
CA GLU A 226 9.62 -6.55 -16.27
C GLU A 226 8.75 -5.68 -17.22
N PHE A 227 9.36 -5.05 -18.23
CA PHE A 227 8.65 -4.16 -19.15
C PHE A 227 7.54 -4.93 -19.90
N PRO A 228 6.31 -4.39 -20.00
CA PRO A 228 5.26 -5.03 -20.78
C PRO A 228 5.67 -5.26 -22.25
N SER A 229 5.89 -6.52 -22.63
CA SER A 229 6.38 -6.87 -23.98
C SER A 229 5.30 -6.89 -25.05
N ALA A 230 4.02 -6.74 -24.67
CA ALA A 230 2.88 -6.80 -25.59
C ALA A 230 3.05 -5.81 -26.76
N GLY A 231 3.23 -6.36 -27.96
CA GLY A 231 3.43 -5.57 -29.18
C GLY A 231 4.90 -5.22 -29.50
N LEU A 232 5.83 -5.47 -28.58
CA LEU A 232 7.26 -5.27 -28.80
C LEU A 232 8.00 -6.50 -29.34
N ASP A 233 7.40 -7.69 -29.21
CA ASP A 233 8.01 -8.97 -29.63
C ASP A 233 8.31 -9.05 -31.14
N LYS A 234 7.68 -8.17 -31.93
CA LYS A 234 7.85 -8.08 -33.39
C LYS A 234 8.99 -7.13 -33.80
N LEU A 235 9.54 -6.37 -32.86
CA LEU A 235 10.59 -5.40 -33.13
C LEU A 235 11.97 -6.07 -33.05
N PRO A 236 12.93 -5.65 -33.89
CA PRO A 236 14.34 -6.01 -33.72
C PRO A 236 14.85 -5.63 -32.32
N ASP A 237 15.75 -6.44 -31.74
CA ASP A 237 16.27 -6.26 -30.38
C ASP A 237 16.77 -4.84 -30.09
N LYS A 238 17.45 -4.24 -31.07
CA LYS A 238 17.95 -2.87 -30.98
C LYS A 238 16.82 -1.85 -30.81
N GLU A 239 15.76 -1.99 -31.59
CA GLU A 239 14.59 -1.10 -31.54
C GLU A 239 13.81 -1.31 -30.24
N ARG A 240 13.58 -2.58 -29.85
CA ARG A 240 12.94 -2.92 -28.57
C ARG A 240 13.69 -2.30 -27.39
N ARG A 241 15.02 -2.44 -27.35
CA ARG A 241 15.86 -1.84 -26.30
C ARG A 241 15.76 -0.30 -26.30
N ALA A 242 15.78 0.33 -27.48
CA ALA A 242 15.64 1.79 -27.58
C ALA A 242 14.27 2.29 -27.09
N VAL A 243 13.19 1.55 -27.37
CA VAL A 243 11.84 1.85 -26.85
C VAL A 243 11.81 1.75 -25.33
N ILE A 244 12.33 0.66 -24.76
CA ILE A 244 12.37 0.44 -23.31
C ILE A 244 13.22 1.53 -22.63
N GLU A 245 14.41 1.83 -23.16
CA GLU A 245 15.29 2.87 -22.61
C GLU A 245 14.64 4.25 -22.67
N LYS A 246 14.00 4.61 -23.80
CA LYS A 246 13.27 5.87 -23.92
C LYS A 246 12.12 5.95 -22.91
N SER A 247 11.37 4.85 -22.73
CA SER A 247 10.30 4.76 -21.75
C SER A 247 10.83 4.88 -20.32
N PHE A 248 11.94 4.22 -20.00
CA PHE A 248 12.59 4.31 -18.69
C PHE A 248 13.01 5.74 -18.38
N ARG A 249 13.73 6.41 -19.30
CA ARG A 249 14.18 7.78 -19.11
C ARG A 249 13.02 8.77 -18.95
N SER A 250 11.89 8.52 -19.61
CA SER A 250 10.68 9.34 -19.47
C SER A 250 9.83 9.03 -18.24
N GLY A 251 9.85 7.80 -17.74
CA GLY A 251 9.03 7.38 -16.59
C GLY A 251 9.76 7.53 -15.25
N ILE A 252 11.09 7.37 -15.27
CA ILE A 252 11.95 7.39 -14.10
C ILE A 252 12.83 8.64 -14.18
N GLU A 253 12.19 9.81 -14.05
CA GLU A 253 12.81 11.14 -14.21
C GLU A 253 14.12 11.33 -13.41
N ARG A 254 14.23 10.67 -12.25
CA ARG A 254 15.44 10.68 -11.41
C ARG A 254 16.68 10.12 -12.12
N CYS A 255 16.50 9.29 -13.13
CA CYS A 255 17.55 8.62 -13.88
C CYS A 255 17.63 9.06 -15.35
N LYS A 256 16.96 10.14 -15.74
CA LYS A 256 16.87 10.57 -17.15
C LYS A 256 18.23 10.80 -17.81
N ASP A 257 19.19 11.33 -17.05
CA ASP A 257 20.57 11.64 -17.51
C ASP A 257 21.61 10.63 -17.00
N ALA A 258 21.17 9.55 -16.35
CA ALA A 258 22.08 8.55 -15.79
C ALA A 258 22.72 7.70 -16.90
N SER A 259 23.96 7.28 -16.65
CA SER A 259 24.61 6.19 -17.38
C SER A 259 24.03 4.86 -16.90
N LEU A 260 23.50 4.05 -17.83
CA LEU A 260 22.78 2.80 -17.56
C LEU A 260 23.66 1.58 -17.87
#